data_AF-A0A963XFU5-F1
#
_entry.id   AF-A0A963XFU5-F1
#
_cell.length_a   1.000
_cell.length_b   1.000
_cell.length_c   1.000
_cell.angle_alpha   90.00
_cell.angle_beta   90.00
_cell.angle_gamma   90.00
#
_symmetry.space_group_name_H-M   'P 1'
#
loop_
_entity.id
_entity.type
_entity.pdbx_description
1 polymer ?
#
loop_
_entity_poly.entity_id
_entity_poly.type
_entity_poly.pdbx_seq_one_letter_code
_entity_poly.pdbx_strand_id
1 'polypeptide(L)'
;MAKRYKTRRLSIHRNYEIGEVADLIGAHPQTIRGWVVTGTLPVCAANRPILIAGDDLLAFLRNRGNRSRRPLGPNQFYCLRCREARNAAGKMADFEPRSDTGGRLVAICAECEAMVYRTVRFDRLKTVAPDLQVTFGSAAASLDDPANPA
;
A
#
# COMPACT_ATOMS: atom_id res chain seq x y z
N MET A 1 -4.49 9.12 2.86
CA MET A 1 -4.60 7.86 2.08
C MET A 1 -6.00 7.79 1.49
N ALA A 2 -6.15 7.37 0.23
CA ALA A 2 -7.49 7.17 -0.34
C ALA A 2 -8.17 5.97 0.35
N LYS A 3 -9.45 6.12 0.73
CA LYS A 3 -10.25 5.02 1.31
C LYS A 3 -10.29 3.85 0.32
N ARG A 4 -9.99 2.64 0.81
CA ARG A 4 -10.15 1.40 0.03
C ARG A 4 -11.59 0.90 0.17
N TYR A 5 -12.26 0.72 -0.95
CA TYR A 5 -13.64 0.22 -1.01
C TYR A 5 -13.68 -1.29 -1.18
N LYS A 6 -14.76 -1.92 -0.71
CA LYS A 6 -14.96 -3.38 -0.84
C LYS A 6 -15.37 -3.72 -2.27
N THR A 7 -14.49 -4.37 -3.04
CA THR A 7 -14.76 -4.73 -4.45
C THR A 7 -15.19 -6.18 -4.64
N ARG A 8 -14.98 -7.06 -3.65
CA ARG A 8 -15.20 -8.52 -3.78
C ARG A 8 -16.66 -8.92 -3.97
N ARG A 9 -17.61 -8.05 -3.64
CA ARG A 9 -19.06 -8.30 -3.73
C ARG A 9 -19.67 -7.84 -5.05
N LEU A 10 -18.88 -7.19 -5.90
CA LEU A 10 -19.33 -6.67 -7.19
C LEU A 10 -19.19 -7.75 -8.26
N SER A 11 -20.26 -7.94 -9.04
CA SER A 11 -20.27 -8.77 -10.24
C SER A 11 -20.06 -7.89 -11.46
N ILE A 12 -19.23 -8.34 -12.38
CA ILE A 12 -18.88 -7.62 -13.62
C ILE A 12 -20.09 -7.53 -14.56
N HIS A 13 -20.95 -8.56 -14.58
CA HIS A 13 -22.07 -8.69 -15.51
C HIS A 13 -23.40 -8.15 -14.96
N ARG A 14 -23.39 -7.45 -13.81
CA ARG A 14 -24.59 -6.91 -13.18
C ARG A 14 -24.58 -5.39 -13.23
N ASN A 15 -25.75 -4.81 -13.49
CA ASN A 15 -26.00 -3.37 -13.32
C ASN A 15 -26.48 -3.11 -11.90
N TYR A 16 -26.04 -1.98 -11.33
CA TYR A 16 -26.34 -1.60 -9.97
C TYR A 16 -26.93 -0.19 -9.90
N GLU A 17 -27.85 0.00 -8.96
CA GLU A 17 -28.29 1.34 -8.56
C GLU A 17 -27.34 1.97 -7.55
N ILE A 18 -27.39 3.29 -7.41
CA ILE A 18 -26.55 4.05 -6.47
C ILE A 18 -26.66 3.53 -5.03
N GLY A 19 -27.87 3.19 -4.59
CA GLY A 19 -28.12 2.63 -3.25
C GLY A 19 -27.46 1.26 -3.08
N GLU A 20 -27.66 0.35 -4.03
CA GLU A 20 -27.04 -0.97 -4.01
C GLU A 20 -25.52 -0.89 -3.99
N VAL A 21 -24.93 -0.01 -4.81
CA VAL A 21 -23.48 0.21 -4.81
C VAL A 21 -23.00 0.68 -3.44
N ALA A 22 -23.71 1.61 -2.80
CA ALA A 22 -23.37 2.13 -1.48
C ALA A 22 -23.25 1.02 -0.43
N ASP A 23 -24.24 0.13 -0.41
CA ASP A 23 -24.32 -1.00 0.52
C ASP A 23 -23.24 -2.04 0.24
N LEU A 24 -22.98 -2.34 -1.04
CA LEU A 24 -21.97 -3.33 -1.43
C LEU A 24 -20.55 -2.88 -1.10
N ILE A 25 -20.21 -1.61 -1.37
CA ILE A 25 -18.85 -1.11 -1.23
C ILE A 25 -18.56 -0.48 0.14
N GLY A 26 -19.61 -0.18 0.93
CA GLY A 26 -19.50 0.50 2.22
C GLY A 26 -19.17 2.00 2.10
N ALA A 27 -19.79 2.66 1.12
CA ALA A 27 -19.66 4.10 0.88
C ALA A 27 -21.01 4.80 1.14
N HIS A 28 -20.99 6.10 1.39
CA HIS A 28 -22.22 6.88 1.49
C HIS A 28 -22.81 7.10 0.08
N PRO A 29 -24.13 7.03 -0.13
CA PRO A 29 -24.75 7.23 -1.46
C PRO A 29 -24.36 8.56 -2.12
N GLN A 30 -24.18 9.61 -1.33
CA GLN A 30 -23.74 10.92 -1.82
C GLN A 30 -22.34 10.88 -2.44
N THR A 31 -21.44 10.03 -1.96
CA THR A 31 -20.10 9.88 -2.53
C THR A 31 -20.18 9.29 -3.94
N ILE A 32 -21.07 8.32 -4.16
CA ILE A 32 -21.29 7.70 -5.48
C ILE A 32 -21.96 8.70 -6.43
N ARG A 33 -22.97 9.44 -5.95
CA ARG A 33 -23.56 10.55 -6.73
C ARG A 33 -22.50 11.57 -7.14
N GLY A 34 -21.59 11.91 -6.23
CA GLY A 34 -20.46 12.79 -6.54
C GLY A 34 -19.60 12.26 -7.70
N TRP A 35 -19.29 10.96 -7.72
CA TRP A 35 -18.50 10.36 -8.81
C TRP A 35 -19.21 10.41 -10.16
N VAL A 36 -20.53 10.23 -10.16
CA VAL A 36 -21.39 10.35 -11.35
C VAL A 36 -21.40 11.79 -11.85
N VAL A 37 -21.64 12.77 -10.97
CA VAL A 37 -21.68 14.20 -11.33
C VAL A 37 -20.33 14.70 -11.84
N THR A 38 -19.22 14.25 -11.25
CA THR A 38 -17.86 14.60 -11.73
C THR A 38 -17.47 13.86 -13.02
N GLY A 39 -18.32 12.94 -13.53
CA GLY A 39 -18.04 12.17 -14.74
C GLY A 39 -16.91 11.14 -14.59
N THR A 40 -16.50 10.85 -13.34
CA THR A 40 -15.41 9.91 -13.07
C THR A 40 -15.83 8.44 -13.10
N LEU A 41 -17.13 8.19 -12.95
CA LEU A 41 -17.77 6.88 -13.03
C LEU A 41 -18.77 6.93 -14.20
N PRO A 42 -18.57 6.12 -15.26
CA PRO A 42 -19.52 6.05 -16.35
C PRO A 42 -20.84 5.41 -15.89
N VAL A 43 -21.92 5.81 -16.54
CA VAL A 43 -23.30 5.41 -16.23
C VAL A 43 -23.93 4.91 -17.52
N CYS A 44 -24.64 3.78 -17.46
CA CYS A 44 -25.29 3.19 -18.63
C CYS A 44 -26.61 3.91 -18.97
N ALA A 45 -27.35 4.32 -17.95
CA ALA A 45 -28.59 5.06 -18.10
C ALA A 45 -28.57 6.28 -17.17
N ALA A 46 -28.58 7.48 -17.77
CA ALA A 46 -28.68 8.74 -17.05
C ALA A 46 -30.12 9.08 -16.62
N ASN A 47 -31.12 8.38 -17.19
CA ASN A 47 -32.51 8.45 -16.77
C ASN A 47 -32.70 7.69 -15.47
N ARG A 48 -33.66 8.13 -14.64
CA ARG A 48 -33.94 7.45 -13.36
C ARG A 48 -34.60 6.08 -13.62
N PRO A 49 -34.18 5.00 -12.94
CA PRO A 49 -33.07 4.93 -11.98
C PRO A 49 -31.68 4.96 -12.65
N ILE A 50 -30.71 5.64 -12.01
CA ILE A 50 -29.32 5.73 -12.50
C ILE A 50 -28.66 4.35 -12.37
N LEU A 51 -28.29 3.76 -13.51
CA LEU A 51 -27.68 2.43 -13.57
C LEU A 51 -26.18 2.52 -13.88
N ILE A 52 -25.39 1.88 -13.03
CA ILE A 52 -23.94 1.76 -13.15
C ILE A 52 -23.61 0.32 -13.52
N ALA A 53 -22.86 0.10 -14.61
CA ALA A 53 -22.38 -1.24 -14.94
C ALA A 53 -21.28 -1.70 -13.96
N GLY A 54 -21.35 -2.98 -13.60
CA GLY A 54 -20.44 -3.57 -12.62
C GLY A 54 -18.98 -3.65 -13.10
N ASP A 55 -18.76 -3.81 -14.40
CA ASP A 55 -17.43 -3.81 -15.02
C ASP A 55 -16.74 -2.44 -14.89
N ASP A 56 -17.46 -1.38 -15.23
CA ASP A 56 -17.03 0.01 -15.13
C ASP A 56 -16.77 0.42 -13.69
N LEU A 57 -17.68 0.07 -12.78
CA LEU A 57 -17.51 0.32 -11.35
C LEU A 57 -16.25 -0.37 -10.81
N LEU A 58 -16.03 -1.63 -11.19
CA LEU A 58 -14.86 -2.39 -10.74
C LEU A 58 -13.57 -1.81 -11.32
N ALA A 59 -13.57 -1.43 -12.60
CA ALA A 59 -12.44 -0.78 -13.26
C ALA A 59 -12.10 0.57 -12.59
N PHE A 60 -13.12 1.40 -12.33
CA PHE A 60 -12.97 2.67 -11.62
C PHE A 60 -12.34 2.49 -10.24
N LEU A 61 -12.87 1.57 -9.42
CA LEU A 61 -12.37 1.31 -8.08
C LEU A 61 -10.94 0.76 -8.08
N ARG A 62 -10.61 -0.12 -9.04
CA ARG A 62 -9.24 -0.65 -9.23
C ARG A 62 -8.27 0.46 -9.64
N ASN A 63 -8.64 1.31 -10.60
CA ASN A 63 -7.81 2.41 -11.08
C ASN A 63 -7.55 3.43 -9.97
N ARG A 64 -8.58 3.78 -9.19
CA ARG A 64 -8.43 4.65 -8.03
C ARG A 64 -7.48 4.05 -6.98
N GLY A 65 -7.60 2.75 -6.73
CA GLY A 65 -6.68 2.02 -5.86
C GLY A 65 -5.24 2.08 -6.36
N ASN A 66 -5.02 1.81 -7.65
CA ASN A 66 -3.70 1.80 -8.28
C ASN A 66 -3.04 3.18 -8.29
N ARG A 67 -3.78 4.27 -8.54
CA ARG A 67 -3.25 5.64 -8.46
C ARG A 67 -2.71 6.00 -7.07
N SER A 68 -3.30 5.43 -6.02
CA SER A 68 -2.82 5.62 -4.64
C SER A 68 -1.67 4.67 -4.27
N ARG A 69 -1.39 3.63 -5.07
CA ARG A 69 -0.25 2.76 -4.82
C ARG A 69 1.04 3.52 -5.17
N ARG A 70 2.07 3.23 -4.38
CA ARG A 70 3.46 3.62 -4.65
C ARG A 70 4.24 2.31 -4.67
N PRO A 71 4.28 1.60 -5.82
CA PRO A 71 5.01 0.34 -5.89
C PRO A 71 6.48 0.61 -5.59
N LEU A 72 7.07 -0.19 -4.70
CA LEU A 72 8.50 -0.12 -4.42
C LEU A 72 9.21 -1.06 -5.39
N GLY A 73 10.15 -0.51 -6.15
CA GLY A 73 11.09 -1.30 -6.93
C GLY A 73 12.12 -2.03 -6.06
N PRO A 74 13.06 -2.75 -6.70
CA PRO A 74 14.25 -3.23 -6.02
C PRO A 74 15.04 -2.04 -5.44
N ASN A 75 15.70 -2.23 -4.29
CA ASN A 75 16.49 -1.23 -3.56
C ASN A 75 15.75 0.04 -3.10
N GLN A 76 14.42 0.09 -3.27
CA GLN A 76 13.61 1.25 -2.88
C GLN A 76 12.93 1.08 -1.53
N PHE A 77 12.72 2.20 -0.85
CA PHE A 77 12.03 2.31 0.43
C PHE A 77 10.91 3.34 0.33
N TYR A 78 9.84 3.16 1.08
CA TYR A 78 8.77 4.16 1.13
C TYR A 78 9.11 5.20 2.19
N CYS A 79 9.40 6.43 1.76
CA CYS A 79 9.68 7.50 2.70
C CYS A 79 8.37 8.17 3.16
N LEU A 80 8.14 8.25 4.47
CA LEU A 80 6.95 8.90 5.03
C LEU A 80 7.00 10.44 4.92
N ARG A 81 8.20 11.04 4.88
CA ARG A 81 8.38 12.49 4.67
C ARG A 81 8.16 12.86 3.21
N CYS A 82 8.85 12.20 2.27
CA CYS A 82 8.70 12.45 0.83
C CYS A 82 7.39 11.89 0.25
N ARG A 83 6.74 10.93 0.94
CA ARG A 83 5.51 10.22 0.50
C ARG A 83 5.67 9.48 -0.84
N GLU A 84 6.90 9.04 -1.14
CA GLU A 84 7.28 8.41 -2.39
C GLU A 84 8.27 7.27 -2.17
N ALA A 85 8.43 6.41 -3.19
CA ALA A 85 9.46 5.40 -3.23
C ALA A 85 10.82 6.08 -3.51
N ARG A 86 11.78 5.90 -2.60
CA ARG A 86 13.10 6.54 -2.63
C ARG A 86 14.19 5.52 -2.39
N ASN A 87 15.39 5.81 -2.89
CA ASN A 87 16.56 4.97 -2.66
C ASN A 87 17.15 5.25 -1.27
N ALA A 88 17.84 4.25 -0.73
CA ALA A 88 18.66 4.43 0.47
C ALA A 88 19.89 5.30 0.14
N ALA A 89 20.24 6.19 1.06
CA ALA A 89 21.48 6.95 1.03
C ALA A 89 22.67 5.97 1.00
N GLY A 90 23.63 6.22 0.12
CA GLY A 90 24.81 5.36 -0.04
C GLY A 90 24.54 3.92 -0.49
N LYS A 91 23.28 3.55 -0.82
CA LYS A 91 22.85 2.15 -1.03
C LYS A 91 23.16 1.24 0.17
N MET A 92 23.11 1.79 1.37
CA MET A 92 23.36 1.06 2.62
C MET A 92 22.05 0.85 3.38
N ALA A 93 21.88 -0.33 3.96
CA ALA A 93 20.80 -0.61 4.90
C ALA A 93 21.24 -1.60 5.96
N ASP A 94 20.71 -1.43 7.15
CA ASP A 94 20.88 -2.37 8.26
C ASP A 94 19.71 -3.34 8.27
N PHE A 95 19.99 -4.64 8.40
CA PHE A 95 18.98 -5.66 8.56
C PHE A 95 18.82 -6.02 10.02
N GLU A 96 17.62 -5.77 10.56
CA GLU A 96 17.20 -6.19 11.89
C GLU A 96 16.33 -7.46 11.78
N PRO A 97 16.80 -8.63 12.25
CA PRO A 97 15.96 -9.82 12.30
C PRO A 97 14.80 -9.60 13.28
N ARG A 98 13.57 -9.94 12.85
CA ARG A 98 12.35 -9.85 13.69
C ARG A 98 11.69 -11.21 13.91
N SER A 99 12.03 -12.20 13.08
CA SER A 99 11.47 -13.55 13.10
C SER A 99 12.42 -14.50 12.38
N ASP A 100 12.24 -15.80 12.56
CA ASP A 100 13.06 -16.84 11.89
C ASP A 100 12.99 -16.76 10.35
N THR A 101 11.92 -16.18 9.81
CA THR A 101 11.67 -16.12 8.35
C THR A 101 11.93 -14.75 7.73
N GLY A 102 12.22 -13.73 8.53
CA GLY A 102 12.44 -12.39 8.01
C GLY A 102 12.70 -11.31 9.05
N GLY A 103 12.93 -10.11 8.54
CA GLY A 103 13.32 -8.95 9.33
C GLY A 103 12.92 -7.64 8.66
N ARG A 104 13.46 -6.56 9.21
CA ARG A 104 13.26 -5.19 8.73
C ARG A 104 14.59 -4.65 8.24
N LEU A 105 14.59 -4.14 7.00
CA LEU A 105 15.64 -3.27 6.50
C LEU A 105 15.40 -1.86 7.01
N VAL A 106 16.43 -1.28 7.59
CA VAL A 106 16.50 0.08 8.10
C VAL A 106 17.49 0.83 7.22
N ALA A 107 17.08 1.95 6.64
CA ALA A 107 17.96 2.77 5.82
C ALA A 107 17.67 4.26 6.03
N ILE A 108 18.55 5.10 5.50
CA ILE A 108 18.36 6.55 5.48
C ILE A 108 17.87 6.96 4.09
N CYS A 109 16.87 7.83 3.99
CA CYS A 109 16.41 8.35 2.71
C CYS A 109 17.47 9.27 2.09
N ALA A 110 17.81 9.07 0.81
CA ALA A 110 18.81 9.88 0.10
C ALA A 110 18.44 11.38 -0.06
N GLU A 111 17.16 11.74 0.08
CA GLU A 111 16.66 13.10 -0.20
C GLU A 111 16.39 13.93 1.05
N CYS A 112 15.86 13.28 2.10
CA CYS A 112 15.36 13.97 3.30
C CYS A 112 15.99 13.45 4.58
N GLU A 113 16.95 12.53 4.45
CA GLU A 113 17.73 11.93 5.54
C GLU A 113 16.90 11.26 6.65
N ALA A 114 15.59 11.10 6.42
CA ALA A 114 14.72 10.41 7.35
C ALA A 114 14.99 8.91 7.32
N MET A 115 14.84 8.28 8.49
CA MET A 115 14.83 6.83 8.61
C MET A 115 13.66 6.24 7.81
N VAL A 116 13.97 5.29 6.95
CA VAL A 116 13.02 4.54 6.13
C VAL A 116 13.15 3.06 6.43
N TYR A 117 12.02 2.36 6.32
CA TYR A 117 11.91 0.99 6.76
C TYR A 117 11.26 0.14 5.68
N ARG A 118 11.75 -1.09 5.51
CA ARG A 118 11.14 -2.08 4.60
C ARG A 118 11.22 -3.47 5.21
N THR A 119 10.08 -4.10 5.47
CA THR A 119 10.05 -5.50 5.94
C THR A 119 10.32 -6.43 4.78
N VAL A 120 11.23 -7.38 4.96
CA VAL A 120 11.62 -8.37 3.95
C VAL A 120 11.80 -9.74 4.60
N ARG A 121 11.44 -10.78 3.85
CA ARG A 121 11.74 -12.17 4.21
C ARG A 121 13.18 -12.49 3.81
N PHE A 122 13.83 -13.44 4.50
CA PHE A 122 15.20 -13.84 4.19
C PHE A 122 15.34 -14.38 2.76
N ASP A 123 14.39 -15.21 2.33
CA ASP A 123 14.35 -15.82 0.99
C ASP A 123 14.30 -14.78 -0.16
N ARG A 124 13.70 -13.60 0.10
CA ARG A 124 13.51 -12.53 -0.88
C ARG A 124 14.49 -11.38 -0.74
N LEU A 125 15.44 -11.45 0.20
CA LEU A 125 16.41 -10.38 0.42
C LEU A 125 17.18 -10.04 -0.87
N LYS A 126 17.64 -11.07 -1.60
CA LYS A 126 18.37 -10.90 -2.88
C LYS A 126 17.52 -10.27 -3.98
N THR A 127 16.22 -10.50 -4.00
CA THR A 127 15.31 -9.92 -5.01
C THR A 127 14.91 -8.49 -4.66
N VAL A 128 14.75 -8.21 -3.37
CA VAL A 128 14.29 -6.92 -2.88
C VAL A 128 15.42 -5.90 -2.84
N ALA A 129 16.63 -6.35 -2.53
CA ALA A 129 17.79 -5.50 -2.30
C ALA A 129 19.05 -6.04 -3.03
N PRO A 130 19.02 -6.22 -4.37
CA PRO A 130 20.13 -6.85 -5.10
C PRO A 130 21.45 -6.05 -5.04
N ASP A 131 21.38 -4.72 -4.99
CA ASP A 131 22.56 -3.83 -5.05
C ASP A 131 22.78 -3.06 -3.75
N LEU A 132 22.11 -3.48 -2.68
CA LEU A 132 22.16 -2.83 -1.39
C LEU A 132 23.24 -3.49 -0.53
N GLN A 133 24.13 -2.70 0.03
CA GLN A 133 25.04 -3.18 1.07
C GLN A 133 24.23 -3.36 2.34
N VAL A 134 23.91 -4.61 2.66
CA VAL A 134 23.12 -4.97 3.84
C VAL A 134 24.06 -5.38 4.95
N THR A 135 24.13 -4.56 6.00
CA THR A 135 24.82 -4.93 7.24
C THR A 135 23.82 -5.67 8.12
N PHE A 136 24.15 -6.89 8.54
CA PHE A 136 23.34 -7.60 9.52
C PHE A 136 23.70 -7.04 10.90
N GLY A 137 22.83 -6.22 11.46
CA GLY A 137 22.99 -5.77 12.84
C GLY A 137 22.86 -7.00 13.72
N SER A 138 23.89 -7.30 14.53
CA SER A 138 23.71 -8.21 15.65
C SER A 138 22.54 -7.66 16.48
N ALA A 139 21.61 -8.54 16.84
CA ALA A 139 20.58 -8.18 17.80
C ALA A 139 21.31 -7.57 19.01
N ALA A 140 21.06 -6.28 19.28
CA ALA A 140 21.52 -5.71 20.53
C ALA A 140 21.00 -6.63 21.63
N ALA A 141 21.92 -7.21 22.40
CA ALA A 141 21.58 -7.99 23.58
C ALA A 141 20.56 -7.17 24.35
N SER A 142 19.37 -7.73 24.54
CA SER A 142 18.34 -7.08 25.35
C SER A 142 18.95 -6.86 26.72
N LEU A 143 18.88 -5.64 27.26
CA LEU A 143 19.38 -5.35 28.61
C LEU A 143 18.55 -6.04 29.71
N ASP A 144 17.53 -6.81 29.34
CA ASP A 144 16.79 -7.72 30.20
C ASP A 144 17.46 -9.11 30.27
N ASP A 145 18.77 -9.15 30.52
CA ASP A 145 19.48 -10.37 30.86
C ASP A 145 19.57 -10.43 32.40
N PRO A 146 18.78 -11.27 33.11
CA PRO A 146 18.77 -11.32 34.57
C PRO A 146 20.02 -11.97 35.19
N ALA A 147 21.11 -12.12 34.43
CA ALA A 147 22.27 -12.93 34.80
C ALA A 147 23.54 -12.15 35.19
N ASN A 148 23.46 -10.86 35.51
CA ASN A 148 24.61 -10.12 36.06
C ASN A 148 24.21 -9.20 37.23
N PRO A 149 24.27 -9.65 38.50
CA PRO A 149 24.21 -8.74 39.64
C PRO A 149 25.53 -7.95 39.74
N ALA A 150 25.39 -6.65 39.94
CA ALA A 150 26.46 -5.67 40.14
C ALA A 150 27.31 -5.94 41.40
#